data_AF-A0A7Y5JKT0-F1
#
_entry.id   AF-A0A7Y5JKT0-F1
#
_cell.length_a   1.000
_cell.length_b   1.000
_cell.length_c   1.000
_cell.angle_alpha   90.00
_cell.angle_beta   90.00
_cell.angle_gamma   90.00
#
_symmetry.space_group_name_H-M   'P 1'
#
loop_
_entity.id
_entity.type
_entity.pdbx_description
1 polymer ?
#
loop_
_entity_poly.entity_id
_entity_poly.type
_entity_poly.pdbx_seq_one_letter_code
_entity_poly.pdbx_strand_id
1 'polypeptide(L)'
;MDLATLFGLVFGTVCIVVSILIGGGWAPAAVMDFVDAPSIFIVVGGTLAALAVAHPISDIKRLVPLFMRSIKSPSNNTFELIEKIVHYSDTARRNGLLSIEHAMEPGDDPFLRRGLRYAVDGMDREQIEASMEAELESMGSRHSGGKRVFDTIAGMGPAFGMLGTLIGLVAMLKNMSDPKAIGPNMAIALITTFYGACIANLVFAPAATKLSIRHEEEELNKRIIIQGVLGIQAGENPRALKSRLLVFLAPQLRGSEEEA
;
A
#
# COMPACT_ATOMS: atom_id res chain seq x y z
N MET A 1 -7.02 -12.31 0.92
CA MET A 1 -5.60 -11.98 0.65
C MET A 1 -5.49 -11.64 -0.82
N ASP A 2 -4.63 -10.71 -1.19
CA ASP A 2 -4.41 -10.43 -2.61
C ASP A 2 -3.56 -11.56 -3.23
N LEU A 3 -4.24 -12.49 -3.91
CA LEU A 3 -3.64 -13.65 -4.59
C LEU A 3 -2.55 -13.22 -5.57
N ALA A 4 -2.70 -12.06 -6.23
CA ALA A 4 -1.72 -11.57 -7.18
C ALA A 4 -0.41 -11.17 -6.50
N THR A 5 -0.47 -10.58 -5.30
CA THR A 5 0.73 -10.19 -4.53
C THR A 5 1.51 -11.43 -4.08
N LEU A 6 0.81 -12.43 -3.54
CA LEU A 6 1.46 -13.68 -3.11
C LEU A 6 2.02 -14.46 -4.30
N PHE A 7 1.23 -14.59 -5.37
CA PHE A 7 1.67 -15.25 -6.59
C PHE A 7 2.88 -14.55 -7.20
N GLY A 8 2.86 -13.23 -7.34
CA GLY A 8 3.96 -12.45 -7.92
C GLY A 8 5.26 -12.59 -7.11
N LEU A 9 5.19 -12.50 -5.79
CA LEU A 9 6.36 -12.63 -4.92
C LEU A 9 6.94 -14.04 -4.94
N VAL A 10 6.09 -15.07 -4.88
CA VAL A 10 6.53 -16.48 -4.95
C VAL A 10 7.10 -16.79 -6.33
N PHE A 11 6.38 -16.45 -7.39
CA PHE A 11 6.81 -16.71 -8.77
C PHE A 11 8.11 -16.00 -9.10
N GLY A 12 8.25 -14.71 -8.75
CA GLY A 12 9.49 -13.95 -8.95
C GLY A 12 10.67 -14.57 -8.20
N THR A 13 10.45 -14.99 -6.95
CA THR A 13 11.49 -15.69 -6.16
C THR A 13 11.86 -17.02 -6.80
N VAL A 14 10.89 -17.81 -7.27
CA VAL A 14 11.13 -19.09 -7.95
C VAL A 14 11.93 -18.89 -9.24
N CYS A 15 11.60 -17.89 -10.06
CA CYS A 15 12.37 -17.59 -11.27
C CYS A 15 13.84 -17.27 -10.96
N ILE A 16 14.10 -16.49 -9.91
CA ILE A 16 15.47 -16.16 -9.49
C ILE A 16 16.20 -17.43 -9.02
N VAL A 17 15.58 -18.22 -8.15
CA VAL A 17 16.18 -19.45 -7.61
C VAL A 17 16.44 -20.48 -8.71
N VAL A 18 15.49 -20.69 -9.62
CA VAL A 18 15.65 -21.60 -10.77
C VAL A 18 16.77 -21.11 -11.69
N SER A 19 16.89 -19.81 -11.93
CA SER A 19 17.99 -19.26 -12.73
C SER A 19 19.36 -19.53 -12.10
N ILE A 20 19.47 -19.41 -10.78
CA ILE A 20 20.70 -19.74 -10.04
C ILE A 20 21.01 -21.25 -10.13
N LEU A 21 19.99 -22.10 -9.96
CA LEU A 21 20.15 -23.54 -10.03
C LEU A 21 20.56 -24.00 -11.43
N ILE A 22 19.99 -23.45 -12.49
CA ILE A 22 20.40 -23.77 -13.88
C ILE A 22 21.87 -23.40 -14.10
N GLY A 23 22.29 -22.22 -13.63
CA GLY A 23 23.69 -21.78 -13.73
C GLY A 23 24.67 -22.64 -12.91
N GLY A 24 24.21 -23.16 -11.77
CA GLY A 24 24.98 -24.03 -10.87
C GLY A 24 24.84 -25.52 -11.12
N GLY A 25 24.25 -25.95 -12.26
CA GLY A 25 24.10 -27.36 -12.61
C GLY A 25 23.15 -28.16 -11.70
N TRP A 26 22.09 -27.50 -11.20
CA TRP A 26 21.07 -28.03 -10.27
C TRP A 26 21.61 -28.44 -8.90
N ALA A 27 22.84 -28.05 -8.56
CA ALA A 27 23.38 -28.27 -7.23
C ALA A 27 22.69 -27.34 -6.21
N PRO A 28 22.10 -27.86 -5.12
CA PRO A 28 21.52 -27.02 -4.06
C PRO A 28 22.55 -26.09 -3.42
N ALA A 29 23.83 -26.48 -3.44
CA ALA A 29 24.95 -25.68 -2.96
C ALA A 29 25.10 -24.36 -3.73
N ALA A 30 24.68 -24.29 -5.01
CA ALA A 30 24.77 -23.09 -5.81
C ALA A 30 23.97 -21.91 -5.23
N VAL A 31 22.90 -22.19 -4.47
CA VAL A 31 22.13 -21.12 -3.78
C VAL A 31 22.93 -20.56 -2.59
N MET A 32 23.75 -21.39 -1.94
CA MET A 32 24.58 -20.96 -0.81
C MET A 32 25.73 -20.03 -1.26
N ASP A 33 26.18 -20.14 -2.52
CA ASP A 33 27.19 -19.24 -3.09
C ASP A 33 26.68 -17.79 -3.19
N PHE A 34 25.36 -17.60 -3.23
CA PHE A 34 24.72 -16.28 -3.22
C PHE A 34 24.41 -15.80 -1.80
N VAL A 35 24.82 -16.51 -0.74
CA VAL A 35 24.64 -16.12 0.66
C VAL A 35 25.98 -15.65 1.23
N ASP A 36 26.24 -14.35 1.16
CA ASP A 36 27.47 -13.74 1.63
C ASP A 36 27.21 -12.76 2.79
N ALA A 37 27.77 -13.07 3.97
CA ALA A 37 27.54 -12.27 5.17
C ALA A 37 27.98 -10.80 5.04
N PRO A 38 29.20 -10.47 4.53
CA PRO A 38 29.58 -9.09 4.22
C PRO A 38 28.57 -8.35 3.34
N SER A 39 28.09 -9.00 2.29
CA SER A 39 27.11 -8.41 1.36
C SER A 39 25.77 -8.11 2.04
N ILE A 40 25.30 -8.99 2.92
CA ILE A 40 24.09 -8.76 3.73
C ILE A 40 24.29 -7.55 4.65
N PHE A 41 25.42 -7.44 5.34
CA PHE A 41 25.70 -6.32 6.23
C PHE A 41 25.74 -4.98 5.48
N ILE A 42 26.38 -4.93 4.32
CA ILE A 42 26.47 -3.72 3.51
C ILE A 42 25.08 -3.29 3.04
N VAL A 43 24.30 -4.20 2.46
CA VAL A 43 23.02 -3.85 1.84
C VAL A 43 21.93 -3.68 2.89
N VAL A 44 21.67 -4.70 3.70
CA VAL A 44 20.58 -4.67 4.68
C VAL A 44 20.93 -3.73 5.82
N GLY A 45 22.13 -3.85 6.38
CA GLY A 45 22.59 -2.98 7.47
C GLY A 45 22.70 -1.53 7.03
N GLY A 46 23.27 -1.27 5.86
CA GLY A 46 23.36 0.07 5.28
C GLY A 46 21.99 0.68 5.00
N THR A 47 21.08 -0.07 4.39
CA THR A 47 19.71 0.39 4.11
C THR A 47 18.94 0.70 5.38
N LEU A 48 19.05 -0.14 6.42
CA LEU A 48 18.40 0.11 7.73
C LEU A 48 19.01 1.32 8.44
N ALA A 49 20.34 1.51 8.37
CA ALA A 49 21.01 2.67 8.93
C ALA A 49 20.57 3.96 8.22
N ALA A 50 20.53 3.97 6.89
CA ALA A 50 20.03 5.11 6.11
C ALA A 50 18.54 5.38 6.39
N LEU A 51 17.74 4.34 6.58
CA LEU A 51 16.34 4.49 6.98
C LEU A 51 16.21 5.15 8.35
N ALA A 52 17.03 4.75 9.33
CA ALA A 52 17.07 5.35 10.66
C ALA A 52 17.54 6.81 10.66
N VAL A 53 18.37 7.21 9.69
CA VAL A 53 18.76 8.61 9.46
C VAL A 53 17.64 9.40 8.80
N ALA A 54 16.93 8.80 7.85
CA ALA A 54 15.93 9.49 7.03
C ALA A 54 14.55 9.63 7.73
N HIS A 55 14.20 8.71 8.64
CA HIS A 55 12.86 8.65 9.24
C HIS A 55 12.90 8.52 10.76
N PRO A 56 11.90 9.09 11.47
CA PRO A 56 11.76 8.88 12.90
C PRO A 56 11.43 7.40 13.21
N ILE A 57 11.84 6.94 14.38
CA ILE A 57 11.66 5.54 14.82
C ILE A 57 10.18 5.10 14.84
N SER A 58 9.24 6.04 15.03
CA SER A 58 7.80 5.79 15.00
C SER A 58 7.32 5.28 13.64
N ASP A 59 7.93 5.75 12.55
CA ASP A 59 7.53 5.39 11.20
C ASP A 59 8.13 4.05 10.80
N ILE A 60 9.38 3.79 11.23
CA ILE A 60 10.06 2.50 11.05
C ILE A 60 9.28 1.38 11.74
N LYS A 61 8.78 1.61 12.96
CA LYS A 61 7.95 0.63 13.69
C LYS A 61 6.65 0.28 12.96
N ARG A 62 6.16 1.16 12.10
CA ARG A 62 4.94 0.93 11.30
C ARG A 62 5.19 0.15 10.01
N LEU A 63 6.44 -0.14 9.65
CA LEU A 63 6.81 -0.84 8.42
C LEU A 63 6.14 -2.22 8.33
N VAL A 64 6.28 -3.06 9.35
CA VAL A 64 5.72 -4.41 9.36
C VAL A 64 4.18 -4.42 9.25
N PRO A 65 3.42 -3.67 10.07
CA PRO A 65 1.97 -3.67 9.92
C PRO A 65 1.50 -3.07 8.59
N LEU A 66 2.20 -2.08 8.03
CA LEU A 66 1.88 -1.52 6.71
C LEU A 66 2.18 -2.50 5.57
N PHE A 67 3.27 -3.27 5.67
CA PHE A 67 3.56 -4.34 4.71
C PHE A 67 2.51 -5.45 4.77
N MET A 68 2.08 -5.84 5.97
CA MET A 68 0.99 -6.81 6.10
C MET A 68 -0.34 -6.26 5.55
N ARG A 69 -0.59 -4.95 5.70
CA ARG A 69 -1.71 -4.30 5.04
C ARG A 69 -1.57 -4.40 3.53
N SER A 70 -0.42 -4.07 2.93
CA SER A 70 -0.23 -4.10 1.46
C SER A 70 -0.51 -5.47 0.81
N ILE A 71 -0.43 -6.57 1.56
CA ILE A 71 -0.77 -7.94 1.11
C ILE A 71 -2.25 -8.31 1.35
N LYS A 72 -2.89 -7.78 2.40
CA LYS A 72 -4.29 -8.11 2.74
C LYS A 72 -5.27 -7.26 1.96
N SER A 73 -5.97 -7.79 0.95
CA SER A 73 -7.02 -7.02 0.26
C SER A 73 -8.20 -6.75 1.21
N PRO A 74 -8.58 -5.47 1.48
CA PRO A 74 -9.86 -5.16 2.07
C PRO A 74 -10.95 -5.35 1.01
N SER A 75 -11.96 -6.17 1.30
CA SER A 75 -13.13 -6.31 0.43
C SER A 75 -14.08 -5.14 0.67
N ASN A 76 -13.75 -3.96 0.13
CA ASN A 76 -14.68 -2.84 0.15
C ASN A 76 -15.50 -2.87 -1.13
N ASN A 77 -16.73 -3.39 -1.04
CA ASN A 77 -17.66 -3.32 -2.15
C ASN A 77 -18.27 -1.91 -2.22
N THR A 78 -17.74 -1.07 -3.12
CA THR A 78 -18.21 0.30 -3.33
C THR A 78 -19.70 0.36 -3.70
N PHE A 79 -20.22 -0.66 -4.36
CA PHE A 79 -21.64 -0.72 -4.73
C PHE A 79 -22.53 -0.92 -3.48
N GLU A 80 -22.20 -1.89 -2.63
CA GLU A 80 -22.91 -2.09 -1.35
C GLU A 80 -22.87 -0.83 -0.46
N LEU A 81 -21.75 -0.10 -0.48
CA LEU A 81 -21.64 1.19 0.20
C LEU A 81 -22.64 2.22 -0.35
N ILE A 82 -22.80 2.31 -1.68
CA ILE A 82 -23.78 3.20 -2.31
C ILE A 82 -25.21 2.79 -1.93
N GLU A 83 -25.55 1.50 -2.01
CA GLU A 83 -26.87 1.00 -1.61
C GLU A 83 -27.18 1.31 -0.15
N LYS A 84 -26.19 1.15 0.74
CA LYS A 84 -26.31 1.49 2.16
C LYS A 84 -26.53 2.99 2.37
N ILE A 85 -25.81 3.86 1.66
CA ILE A 85 -26.04 5.32 1.70
C ILE A 85 -27.46 5.67 1.21
N VAL A 86 -27.92 5.04 0.14
CA VAL A 86 -29.28 5.24 -0.40
C VAL A 86 -30.36 4.77 0.59
N HIS A 87 -30.10 3.66 1.30
CA HIS A 87 -30.98 3.20 2.38
C HIS A 87 -31.10 4.20 3.52
N TYR A 88 -29.99 4.83 3.93
CA TYR A 88 -30.04 5.92 4.92
C TYR A 88 -30.77 7.15 4.40
N SER A 89 -30.62 7.48 3.12
CA SER A 89 -31.37 8.57 2.48
C SER A 89 -32.88 8.33 2.49
N ASP A 90 -33.35 7.12 2.16
CA ASP A 90 -34.79 6.79 2.20
C ASP A 90 -35.33 6.85 3.64
N THR A 91 -34.57 6.30 4.60
CA THR A 91 -34.93 6.34 6.02
C THR A 91 -35.04 7.78 6.54
N ALA A 92 -34.03 8.61 6.26
CA ALA A 92 -33.99 10.00 6.64
C ALA A 92 -35.14 10.82 6.04
N ARG A 93 -35.52 10.52 4.79
CA ARG A 93 -36.61 11.22 4.11
C ARG A 93 -38.00 10.84 4.63
N ARG A 94 -38.21 9.57 5.01
CA ARG A 94 -39.50 9.08 5.53
C ARG A 94 -39.71 9.41 7.00
N ASN A 95 -38.67 9.22 7.80
CA ASN A 95 -38.75 9.23 9.27
C ASN A 95 -38.00 10.42 9.90
N GLY A 96 -37.39 11.30 9.08
CA GLY A 96 -36.57 12.42 9.52
C GLY A 96 -35.11 12.03 9.80
N LEU A 97 -34.20 13.01 9.86
CA LEU A 97 -32.76 12.78 10.04
C LEU A 97 -32.44 12.02 11.33
N LEU A 98 -33.14 12.30 12.44
CA LEU A 98 -32.95 11.62 13.73
C LEU A 98 -33.12 10.10 13.66
N SER A 99 -33.92 9.60 12.70
CA SER A 99 -34.12 8.16 12.52
C SER A 99 -32.86 7.42 12.07
N ILE A 100 -31.86 8.13 11.53
CA ILE A 100 -30.58 7.55 11.12
C ILE A 100 -29.84 6.96 12.33
N GLU A 101 -29.94 7.57 13.52
CA GLU A 101 -29.22 7.06 14.71
C GLU A 101 -29.55 5.61 15.05
N HIS A 102 -30.81 5.21 14.82
CA HIS A 102 -31.29 3.85 15.06
C HIS A 102 -31.02 2.92 13.87
N ALA A 103 -30.87 3.46 12.66
CA ALA A 103 -30.59 2.70 11.45
C ALA A 103 -29.10 2.36 11.29
N MET A 104 -28.20 3.13 11.92
CA MET A 104 -26.76 2.91 11.86
C MET A 104 -26.35 1.59 12.51
N GLU A 105 -25.62 0.77 11.77
CA GLU A 105 -25.21 -0.56 12.21
C GLU A 105 -23.81 -0.52 12.86
N PRO A 106 -23.51 -1.43 13.81
CA PRO A 106 -22.17 -1.55 14.37
C PRO A 106 -21.08 -1.83 13.34
N GLY A 107 -21.42 -2.47 12.22
CA GLY A 107 -20.51 -2.83 11.13
C GLY A 107 -20.25 -1.73 10.11
N ASP A 108 -20.88 -0.56 10.23
CA ASP A 108 -20.68 0.53 9.28
C ASP A 108 -19.27 1.12 9.33
N ASP A 109 -18.84 1.63 8.17
CA ASP A 109 -17.59 2.36 8.08
C ASP A 109 -17.58 3.54 9.07
N PRO A 110 -16.55 3.67 9.93
CA PRO A 110 -16.50 4.71 10.95
C PRO A 110 -16.59 6.14 10.43
N PHE A 111 -16.16 6.39 9.20
CA PHE A 111 -16.22 7.70 8.55
C PHE A 111 -17.64 8.02 8.08
N LEU A 112 -18.35 7.04 7.51
CA LEU A 112 -19.79 7.18 7.22
C LEU A 112 -20.57 7.46 8.50
N ARG A 113 -20.28 6.73 9.58
CA ARG A 113 -20.96 6.94 10.86
C ARG A 113 -20.76 8.35 11.42
N ARG A 114 -19.54 8.89 11.33
CA ARG A 114 -19.27 10.27 11.75
C ARG A 114 -20.02 11.28 10.89
N GLY A 115 -20.00 11.12 9.57
CA GLY A 115 -20.71 12.04 8.66
C GLY A 115 -22.22 12.04 8.90
N LEU A 116 -22.84 10.86 9.07
CA LEU A 116 -24.26 10.76 9.40
C LEU A 116 -24.60 11.43 10.73
N ARG A 117 -23.72 11.32 11.75
CA ARG A 117 -23.90 12.04 13.03
C ARG A 117 -23.86 13.55 12.85
N TYR A 118 -22.94 14.10 12.05
CA TYR A 118 -22.92 15.54 11.78
C TYR A 118 -24.23 16.02 11.15
N ALA A 119 -24.82 15.21 10.25
CA ALA A 119 -26.12 15.51 9.67
C ALA A 119 -27.27 15.44 10.70
N VAL A 120 -27.24 14.48 11.63
CA VAL A 120 -28.22 14.35 12.73
C VAL A 120 -28.10 15.52 13.72
N ASP A 121 -26.87 15.93 14.04
CA ASP A 121 -26.55 17.05 14.93
C ASP A 121 -26.96 18.41 14.34
N GLY A 122 -27.41 18.44 13.08
CA GLY A 122 -27.92 19.64 12.42
C GLY A 122 -26.83 20.60 11.96
N MET A 123 -25.60 20.11 11.75
CA MET A 123 -24.52 20.92 11.16
C MET A 123 -24.90 21.38 9.75
N ASP A 124 -24.43 22.57 9.37
CA ASP A 124 -24.64 23.07 8.02
C ASP A 124 -23.80 22.27 7.00
N ARG A 125 -24.16 22.39 5.72
CA ARG A 125 -23.56 21.60 4.64
C ARG A 125 -22.06 21.88 4.55
N GLU A 126 -21.69 23.14 4.64
CA GLU A 126 -20.32 23.63 4.53
C GLU A 126 -19.42 23.12 5.66
N GLN A 127 -19.93 23.07 6.90
CA GLN A 127 -19.22 22.54 8.06
C GLN A 127 -19.02 21.03 7.97
N ILE A 128 -20.04 20.29 7.50
CA ILE A 128 -19.94 18.84 7.28
C ILE A 128 -18.86 18.56 6.24
N GLU A 129 -18.94 19.24 5.08
CA GLU A 129 -17.99 19.07 3.99
C GLU A 129 -16.56 19.41 4.45
N ALA A 130 -16.36 20.57 5.07
CA ALA A 130 -15.05 20.99 5.57
C ALA A 130 -14.46 20.00 6.59
N SER A 131 -15.28 19.51 7.52
CA SER A 131 -14.83 18.57 8.55
C SER A 131 -14.44 17.22 7.97
N MET A 132 -15.25 16.69 7.03
CA MET A 132 -15.00 15.40 6.42
C MET A 132 -13.84 15.44 5.41
N GLU A 133 -13.71 16.51 4.64
CA GLU A 133 -12.55 16.73 3.74
C GLU A 133 -11.26 16.89 4.53
N ALA A 134 -11.26 17.63 5.66
CA ALA A 134 -10.09 17.73 6.52
C ALA A 134 -9.65 16.38 7.10
N GLU A 135 -10.61 15.51 7.45
CA GLU A 135 -10.31 14.16 7.90
C GLU A 135 -9.76 13.27 6.75
N LEU A 136 -10.31 13.40 5.53
CA LEU A 136 -9.82 12.73 4.33
C LEU A 136 -8.37 13.15 3.99
N GLU A 137 -8.07 14.44 4.06
CA GLU A 137 -6.71 14.98 3.85
C GLU A 137 -5.71 14.47 4.90
N SER A 138 -6.13 14.44 6.17
CA SER A 138 -5.34 13.88 7.27
C SER A 138 -5.05 12.38 7.07
N MET A 139 -6.03 11.63 6.57
CA MET A 139 -5.85 10.23 6.17
C MET A 139 -4.83 10.10 5.03
N GLY A 140 -4.95 10.92 3.98
CA GLY A 140 -4.01 10.92 2.86
C GLY A 140 -2.58 11.24 3.29
N SER A 141 -2.40 12.24 4.16
CA SER A 141 -1.10 12.58 4.76
C SER A 141 -0.50 11.41 5.53
N ARG A 142 -1.31 10.70 6.32
CA ARG A 142 -0.89 9.51 7.08
C ARG A 142 -0.49 8.36 6.16
N HIS A 143 -1.24 8.10 5.10
CA HIS A 143 -0.93 7.05 4.12
C HIS A 143 0.33 7.36 3.31
N SER A 144 0.48 8.60 2.86
CA SER A 144 1.68 9.11 2.19
C SER A 144 2.92 8.97 3.08
N GLY A 145 2.82 9.33 4.37
CA GLY A 145 3.90 9.11 5.34
C GLY A 145 4.30 7.64 5.46
N GLY A 146 3.31 6.75 5.57
CA GLY A 146 3.54 5.30 5.62
C GLY A 146 4.20 4.74 4.35
N LYS A 147 3.74 5.16 3.16
CA LYS A 147 4.30 4.76 1.86
C LYS A 147 5.75 5.21 1.69
N ARG A 148 6.08 6.42 2.16
CA ARG A 148 7.42 7.04 2.02
C ARG A 148 8.56 6.19 2.59
N VAL A 149 8.30 5.44 3.66
CA VAL A 149 9.26 4.51 4.25
C VAL A 149 9.62 3.41 3.25
N PHE A 150 8.63 2.86 2.52
CA PHE A 150 8.86 1.84 1.48
C PHE A 150 9.61 2.42 0.28
N ASP A 151 9.21 3.60 -0.19
CA ASP A 151 9.90 4.30 -1.28
C ASP A 151 11.38 4.57 -0.92
N THR A 152 11.64 4.94 0.33
CA THR A 152 13.01 5.18 0.82
C THR A 152 13.84 3.89 0.79
N ILE A 153 13.30 2.77 1.27
CA ILE A 153 14.01 1.48 1.23
C ILE A 153 14.25 1.03 -0.20
N ALA A 154 13.25 1.20 -1.08
CA ALA A 154 13.37 0.88 -2.50
C ALA A 154 14.46 1.71 -3.19
N GLY A 155 14.61 2.98 -2.83
CA GLY A 155 15.69 3.83 -3.35
C GLY A 155 17.07 3.53 -2.74
N MET A 156 17.13 3.25 -1.44
CA MET A 156 18.40 3.04 -0.73
C MET A 156 19.01 1.66 -0.99
N GLY A 157 18.19 0.61 -1.14
CA GLY A 157 18.67 -0.76 -1.38
C GLY A 157 19.69 -0.87 -2.52
N PRO A 158 19.38 -0.41 -3.75
CA PRO A 158 20.30 -0.46 -4.88
C PRO A 158 21.50 0.48 -4.70
N ALA A 159 21.32 1.62 -4.02
CA ALA A 159 22.41 2.53 -3.70
C ALA A 159 23.47 1.88 -2.80
N PHE A 160 23.05 1.17 -1.75
CA PHE A 160 23.97 0.37 -0.92
C PHE A 160 24.53 -0.85 -1.68
N GLY A 161 23.77 -1.41 -2.63
CA GLY A 161 24.28 -2.42 -3.56
C GLY A 161 25.48 -1.92 -4.37
N MET A 162 25.38 -0.68 -4.90
CA MET A 162 26.47 0.01 -5.61
C MET A 162 27.62 0.43 -4.68
N LEU A 163 27.36 0.76 -3.41
CA LEU A 163 28.44 0.96 -2.45
C LEU A 163 29.21 -0.35 -2.20
N GLY A 164 28.49 -1.47 -2.15
CA GLY A 164 29.09 -2.80 -2.04
C GLY A 164 29.97 -3.18 -3.24
N THR A 165 29.60 -2.80 -4.46
CA THR A 165 30.49 -3.00 -5.63
C THR A 165 31.79 -2.23 -5.49
N LEU A 166 31.72 -0.97 -5.04
CA LEU A 166 32.91 -0.17 -4.79
C LEU A 166 33.80 -0.80 -3.72
N ILE A 167 33.23 -1.30 -2.61
CA ILE A 167 33.97 -1.97 -1.55
C ILE A 167 34.66 -3.24 -2.09
N GLY A 168 33.93 -4.08 -2.82
CA GLY A 168 34.48 -5.31 -3.40
C GLY A 168 35.58 -5.05 -4.44
N LEU A 169 35.41 -4.02 -5.29
CA LEU A 169 36.44 -3.60 -6.24
C LEU A 169 37.70 -3.09 -5.54
N VAL A 170 37.57 -2.28 -4.49
CA VAL A 170 38.72 -1.79 -3.71
C VAL A 170 39.44 -2.97 -3.04
N ALA A 171 38.70 -3.91 -2.45
CA ALA A 171 39.27 -5.10 -1.82
C ALA A 171 39.97 -6.03 -2.82
N MET A 172 39.40 -6.18 -4.02
CA MET A 172 40.00 -6.92 -5.12
C MET A 172 41.31 -6.28 -5.58
N LEU A 173 41.31 -4.96 -5.84
CA LEU A 173 42.51 -4.24 -6.29
C LEU A 173 43.63 -4.28 -5.25
N LYS A 174 43.28 -4.22 -3.96
CA LYS A 174 44.25 -4.34 -2.85
C LYS A 174 44.95 -5.69 -2.82
N ASN A 175 44.28 -6.77 -3.24
CA ASN A 175 44.80 -8.13 -3.20
C ASN A 175 45.10 -8.70 -4.60
N MET A 176 45.31 -7.83 -5.59
CA MET A 176 45.45 -8.24 -7.00
C MET A 176 46.65 -9.16 -7.26
N SER A 177 47.66 -9.14 -6.37
CA SER A 177 48.81 -10.04 -6.42
C SER A 177 48.50 -11.48 -5.99
N ASP A 178 47.35 -11.74 -5.35
CA ASP A 178 46.88 -13.08 -4.98
C ASP A 178 45.64 -13.46 -5.79
N PRO A 179 45.78 -14.28 -6.86
CA PRO A 179 44.66 -14.73 -7.68
C PRO A 179 43.54 -15.44 -6.89
N LYS A 180 43.86 -16.07 -5.74
CA LYS A 180 42.86 -16.75 -4.91
C LYS A 180 41.95 -15.77 -4.18
N ALA A 181 42.42 -14.56 -3.89
CA ALA A 181 41.66 -13.52 -3.23
C ALA A 181 40.74 -12.73 -4.18
N ILE A 182 40.94 -12.84 -5.51
CA ILE A 182 40.17 -12.09 -6.51
C ILE A 182 38.71 -12.56 -6.54
N GLY A 183 38.49 -13.87 -6.64
CA GLY A 183 37.14 -14.46 -6.74
C GLY A 183 36.20 -14.05 -5.61
N PRO A 184 36.58 -14.23 -4.33
CA PRO A 184 35.75 -13.83 -3.19
C PRO A 184 35.42 -12.33 -3.16
N ASN A 185 36.40 -11.45 -3.45
CA ASN A 185 36.16 -10.00 -3.44
C ASN A 185 35.25 -9.55 -4.60
N MET A 186 35.35 -10.19 -5.76
CA MET A 186 34.45 -9.98 -6.88
C MET A 186 33.03 -10.47 -6.57
N ALA A 187 32.89 -11.60 -5.86
CA ALA A 187 31.60 -12.12 -5.44
C ALA A 187 30.87 -11.13 -4.53
N ILE A 188 31.56 -10.51 -3.56
CA ILE A 188 30.98 -9.46 -2.70
C ILE A 188 30.38 -8.34 -3.56
N ALA A 189 31.13 -7.83 -4.54
CA ALA A 189 30.67 -6.74 -5.40
C ALA A 189 29.38 -7.11 -6.17
N LEU A 190 29.30 -8.31 -6.74
CA LEU A 190 28.15 -8.73 -7.53
C LEU A 190 26.94 -9.06 -6.65
N ILE A 191 27.16 -9.73 -5.51
CA ILE A 191 26.10 -10.15 -4.60
C ILE A 191 25.45 -8.95 -3.92
N THR A 192 26.20 -7.89 -3.58
CA THR A 192 25.60 -6.66 -3.02
C THR A 192 24.64 -5.99 -4.01
N THR A 193 25.00 -5.95 -5.29
CA THR A 193 24.11 -5.41 -6.33
C THR A 193 22.86 -6.26 -6.49
N PHE A 194 23.03 -7.58 -6.49
CA PHE A 194 21.93 -8.53 -6.57
C PHE A 194 20.95 -8.37 -5.40
N TYR A 195 21.43 -8.30 -4.15
CA TYR A 195 20.58 -8.09 -2.98
C TYR A 195 19.86 -6.75 -3.01
N GLY A 196 20.57 -5.67 -3.33
CA GLY A 196 19.98 -4.34 -3.42
C GLY A 196 18.85 -4.28 -4.43
N ALA A 197 19.06 -4.88 -5.61
CA ALA A 197 18.04 -4.97 -6.66
C ALA A 197 16.84 -5.84 -6.26
N CYS A 198 17.07 -6.99 -5.62
CA CYS A 198 15.99 -7.89 -5.18
C CYS A 198 15.12 -7.22 -4.10
N ILE A 199 15.74 -6.68 -3.05
CA ILE A 199 15.02 -6.05 -1.95
C ILE A 199 14.16 -4.89 -2.49
N ALA A 200 14.74 -4.02 -3.30
CA ALA A 200 14.04 -2.86 -3.83
C ALA A 200 12.90 -3.24 -4.78
N ASN A 201 13.19 -4.05 -5.81
CA ASN A 201 12.27 -4.20 -6.94
C ASN A 201 11.30 -5.38 -6.77
N LEU A 202 11.65 -6.41 -6.00
CA LEU A 202 10.78 -7.55 -5.76
C LEU A 202 9.84 -7.33 -4.57
N VAL A 203 10.27 -6.54 -3.57
CA VAL A 203 9.57 -6.43 -2.29
C VAL A 203 9.07 -5.01 -2.01
N PHE A 204 9.95 -4.03 -1.87
CA PHE A 204 9.59 -2.74 -1.30
C PHE A 204 8.91 -1.79 -2.31
N ALA A 205 9.38 -1.71 -3.55
CA ALA A 205 8.74 -0.88 -4.58
C ALA A 205 7.33 -1.38 -4.94
N PRO A 206 7.09 -2.68 -5.19
CA PRO A 206 5.73 -3.18 -5.41
C PRO A 206 4.81 -2.98 -4.19
N ALA A 207 5.33 -3.12 -2.97
CA ALA A 207 4.57 -2.86 -1.76
C ALA A 207 4.16 -1.38 -1.65
N ALA A 208 5.04 -0.44 -1.99
CA ALA A 208 4.73 0.99 -2.03
C ALA A 208 3.64 1.30 -3.07
N THR A 209 3.72 0.72 -4.27
CA THR A 209 2.70 0.85 -5.31
C THR A 209 1.35 0.30 -4.85
N LYS A 210 1.34 -0.89 -4.21
CA LYS A 210 0.11 -1.48 -3.66
C LYS A 210 -0.53 -0.60 -2.59
N LEU A 211 0.27 0.01 -1.71
CA LEU A 211 -0.25 0.96 -0.72
C LEU A 211 -0.86 2.20 -1.37
N SER A 212 -0.31 2.69 -2.49
CA SER A 212 -0.90 3.79 -3.27
C SER A 212 -2.27 3.41 -3.83
N ILE A 213 -2.37 2.27 -4.51
CA ILE A 213 -3.62 1.78 -5.11
C ILE A 213 -4.71 1.66 -4.04
N ARG A 214 -4.37 1.12 -2.86
CA ARG A 214 -5.32 1.01 -1.74
C ARG A 214 -5.74 2.34 -1.17
N HIS A 215 -4.82 3.31 -1.12
CA HIS A 215 -5.15 4.65 -0.70
C HIS A 215 -6.15 5.28 -1.66
N GLU A 216 -5.96 5.12 -2.97
CA GLU A 216 -6.87 5.61 -4.01
C GLU A 216 -8.26 4.96 -3.90
N GLU A 217 -8.32 3.64 -3.67
CA GLU A 217 -9.58 2.90 -3.44
C GLU A 217 -10.30 3.37 -2.15
N GLU A 218 -9.55 3.57 -1.06
CA GLU A 218 -10.12 4.08 0.19
C GLU A 218 -10.60 5.54 0.02
N GLU A 219 -9.79 6.39 -0.62
CA GLU A 219 -10.14 7.79 -0.90
C GLU A 219 -11.43 7.89 -1.73
N LEU A 220 -11.57 7.09 -2.79
CA LEU A 220 -12.78 7.04 -3.60
C LEU A 220 -14.02 6.72 -2.76
N ASN A 221 -13.95 5.67 -1.93
CA ASN A 221 -15.04 5.29 -1.04
C ASN A 221 -15.40 6.40 -0.05
N LYS A 222 -14.40 7.09 0.52
CA LYS A 222 -14.63 8.22 1.43
C LYS A 222 -15.24 9.42 0.71
N ARG A 223 -14.84 9.72 -0.52
CA ARG A 223 -15.47 10.76 -1.35
C ARG A 223 -16.93 10.46 -1.66
N ILE A 224 -17.26 9.21 -1.97
CA ILE A 224 -18.66 8.75 -2.14
C ILE A 224 -19.44 8.95 -0.85
N ILE A 225 -18.86 8.62 0.31
CA ILE A 225 -19.48 8.85 1.62
C ILE A 225 -19.74 10.34 1.85
N ILE A 226 -18.78 11.24 1.60
CA ILE A 226 -18.95 12.69 1.75
C ILE A 226 -20.15 13.14 0.91
N GLN A 227 -20.16 12.81 -0.39
CA GLN A 227 -21.23 13.22 -1.30
C GLN A 227 -22.59 12.61 -0.92
N GLY A 228 -22.59 11.39 -0.39
CA GLY A 228 -23.74 10.70 0.17
C GLY A 228 -24.34 11.44 1.37
N VAL A 229 -23.52 11.74 2.37
CA VAL A 229 -23.92 12.45 3.59
C VAL A 229 -24.47 13.84 3.26
N LEU A 230 -23.80 14.59 2.39
CA LEU A 230 -24.27 15.91 1.94
C LEU A 230 -25.62 15.82 1.20
N GLY A 231 -25.83 14.77 0.40
CA GLY A 231 -27.10 14.53 -0.27
C GLY A 231 -28.23 14.17 0.70
N ILE A 232 -27.94 13.37 1.73
CA ILE A 232 -28.87 13.03 2.82
C ILE A 232 -29.26 14.29 3.60
N GLN A 233 -28.28 15.11 3.98
CA GLN A 233 -28.51 16.36 4.72
C GLN A 233 -29.35 17.36 3.91
N ALA A 234 -29.12 17.46 2.60
CA ALA A 234 -29.88 18.31 1.70
C ALA A 234 -31.30 17.78 1.39
N GLY A 235 -31.65 16.57 1.85
CA GLY A 235 -32.94 15.94 1.55
C GLY A 235 -33.11 15.56 0.08
N GLU A 236 -32.02 15.22 -0.62
CA GLU A 236 -32.07 14.78 -2.02
C GLU A 236 -32.97 13.55 -2.18
N ASN A 237 -33.58 13.40 -3.36
CA ASN A 237 -34.36 12.20 -3.66
C ASN A 237 -33.41 10.98 -3.69
N PRO A 238 -33.68 9.88 -2.94
CA PRO A 238 -32.79 8.72 -2.89
C PRO A 238 -32.43 8.15 -4.28
N ARG A 239 -33.36 8.21 -5.25
CA ARG A 239 -33.08 7.78 -6.63
C ARG A 239 -32.08 8.70 -7.33
N ALA A 240 -32.23 10.01 -7.18
CA ALA A 240 -31.32 10.99 -7.75
C ALA A 240 -29.94 10.90 -7.09
N LEU A 241 -29.90 10.70 -5.77
CA LEU A 241 -28.66 10.46 -5.02
C LEU A 241 -27.96 9.20 -5.52
N LYS A 242 -28.68 8.08 -5.70
CA LYS A 242 -28.14 6.84 -6.26
C LYS A 242 -27.50 7.10 -7.62
N SER A 243 -28.24 7.72 -8.56
CA SER A 243 -27.71 8.03 -9.90
C SER A 243 -26.46 8.89 -9.85
N ARG A 244 -26.40 9.87 -8.94
CA ARG A 244 -25.22 10.73 -8.74
C ARG A 244 -24.03 9.96 -8.18
N LEU A 245 -24.24 9.06 -7.21
CA LEU A 245 -23.16 8.27 -6.61
C LEU A 245 -22.64 7.17 -7.56
N LEU A 246 -23.49 6.60 -8.40
CA LEU A 246 -23.07 5.62 -9.42
C LEU A 246 -22.10 6.23 -10.46
N VAL A 247 -22.05 7.55 -10.63
CA VAL A 247 -21.07 8.23 -11.50
C VAL A 247 -19.63 8.02 -11.02
N PHE A 248 -19.40 7.71 -9.74
CA PHE A 248 -18.07 7.42 -9.21
C PHE A 248 -17.57 6.01 -9.57
N LEU A 249 -18.47 5.11 -9.96
CA LEU A 249 -18.10 3.75 -10.39
C LEU A 249 -17.68 3.72 -11.87
N ALA A 250 -16.79 2.80 -12.21
CA ALA A 250 -16.45 2.52 -13.61
C ALA A 250 -17.69 2.07 -14.40
N PRO A 251 -17.84 2.40 -15.69
CA PRO A 251 -19.02 2.06 -16.49
C PRO A 251 -19.40 0.57 -16.45
N GLN A 252 -18.42 -0.34 -16.40
CA GLN A 252 -18.68 -1.78 -16.32
C GLN A 252 -19.36 -2.20 -15.02
N LEU A 253 -19.16 -1.45 -13.93
CA LEU A 253 -19.78 -1.69 -12.62
C LEU A 253 -21.14 -1.00 -12.48
N ARG A 254 -21.55 -0.17 -13.47
CA ARG A 254 -22.87 0.49 -13.49
C ARG A 254 -23.94 -0.38 -14.15
N GLY A 255 -23.54 -1.22 -15.12
CA GLY A 255 -24.45 -1.97 -15.99
C GLY A 255 -25.12 -3.21 -15.38
N SER A 256 -24.72 -3.66 -14.18
CA SER A 256 -25.35 -4.82 -13.53
C SER A 256 -26.79 -4.57 -13.06
N GLU A 257 -27.30 -3.35 -13.18
CA GLU A 257 -28.69 -2.98 -12.88
C GLU A 257 -29.51 -2.52 -14.09
N GLU A 258 -28.92 -2.23 -15.26
CA GLU A 258 -29.74 -1.96 -16.46
C GLU A 258 -30.37 -3.25 -17.04
N GLU A 259 -29.89 -4.43 -16.61
CA GLU A 259 -30.31 -5.75 -17.11
C GLU A 259 -30.99 -6.67 -16.07
N ALA A 260 -31.29 -6.20 -14.85
CA ALA A 260 -31.96 -6.98 -13.80
C ALA A 260 -33.25 -6.30 -13.31
#